data_AF-A0A847EK52-F1
#
_entry.id   AF-A0A847EK52-F1
#
_cell.length_a   1.000
_cell.length_b   1.000
_cell.length_c   1.000
_cell.angle_alpha   90.00
_cell.angle_beta   90.00
_cell.angle_gamma   90.00
#
_symmetry.space_group_name_H-M   'P 1'
#
loop_
_entity.id
_entity.type
_entity.pdbx_description
1 polymer ?
#
loop_
_entity_poly.entity_id
_entity_poly.type
_entity_poly.pdbx_seq_one_letter_code
_entity_poly.pdbx_strand_id
1 'polypeptide(L)'
;DFNTIKELGKAAREEFGVGGIVQHGASTLPDSMFDLFPEANTLEVHLATGYQNTMMDSKRFPKDLLDKMYAYISEKYADEHKQGDTREQFLYKTRKKAWGGFKKEAWHLPQETRDAVMAELEEQFTDVFTRLNIINSLDLVEKYIKKP
;
A
#
# COMPACT_ATOMS: atom_id res chain seq x y z
N ASP A 1 -0.36 6.35 16.51
CA ASP A 1 0.60 6.51 17.62
C ASP A 1 1.20 5.14 17.92
N PHE A 2 2.53 5.00 17.87
CA PHE A 2 3.21 3.73 18.11
C PHE A 2 3.18 3.33 19.59
N ASN A 3 3.03 4.27 20.52
CA ASN A 3 2.88 3.93 21.94
C ASN A 3 1.57 3.18 22.18
N THR A 4 0.48 3.67 21.58
CA THR A 4 -0.81 2.98 21.58
C THR A 4 -0.71 1.54 21.03
N ILE A 5 0.06 1.32 19.96
CA ILE A 5 0.28 -0.03 19.40
C ILE A 5 0.98 -0.94 20.43
N LYS A 6 2.01 -0.43 21.11
CA LYS A 6 2.77 -1.17 22.13
C LYS A 6 1.88 -1.57 23.30
N GLU A 7 1.14 -0.63 23.86
CA GLU A 7 0.28 -0.85 25.03
C GLU A 7 -0.85 -1.83 24.72
N LEU A 8 -1.59 -1.60 23.63
CA LEU A 8 -2.68 -2.49 23.24
C LEU A 8 -2.16 -3.87 22.82
N GLY A 9 -1.02 -3.93 22.14
CA GLY A 9 -0.39 -5.20 21.75
C GLY A 9 0.04 -6.02 22.97
N LYS A 10 0.53 -5.37 24.03
CA LYS A 10 0.86 -6.02 25.30
C LYS A 10 -0.39 -6.62 25.94
N ALA A 11 -1.45 -5.82 26.11
CA ALA A 11 -2.72 -6.29 26.69
C ALA A 11 -3.31 -7.44 25.86
N ALA A 12 -3.32 -7.32 24.53
CA ALA A 12 -3.74 -8.37 23.60
C ALA A 12 -3.09 -9.72 23.90
N ARG A 13 -1.76 -9.74 24.04
CA ARG A 13 -0.99 -10.97 24.27
C ARG A 13 -1.11 -11.49 25.69
N GLU A 14 -0.99 -10.62 26.69
CA GLU A 14 -0.88 -11.01 28.10
C GLU A 14 -2.24 -11.28 28.75
N GLU A 15 -3.28 -10.53 28.39
CA GLU A 15 -4.60 -10.61 29.03
C GLU A 15 -5.62 -11.41 28.20
N PHE A 16 -5.55 -11.31 26.88
CA PHE A 16 -6.57 -11.88 25.98
C PHE A 16 -6.08 -13.07 25.16
N GLY A 17 -4.78 -13.39 25.20
CA GLY A 17 -4.21 -14.48 24.41
C GLY A 17 -4.33 -14.30 22.89
N VAL A 18 -4.49 -13.06 22.41
CA VAL A 18 -4.52 -12.72 20.98
C VAL A 18 -3.17 -12.18 20.51
N GLY A 19 -2.84 -12.38 19.22
CA GLY A 19 -1.47 -12.18 18.73
C GLY A 19 -0.93 -10.74 18.79
N GLY A 20 -1.79 -9.72 18.67
CA GLY A 20 -1.39 -8.32 18.69
C GLY A 20 -2.26 -7.42 17.82
N ILE A 21 -1.70 -6.28 17.41
CA ILE A 21 -2.43 -5.19 16.73
C ILE A 21 -2.20 -5.21 15.22
N VAL A 22 -3.28 -5.03 14.46
CA VAL A 22 -3.26 -4.82 13.01
C VAL A 22 -3.32 -3.31 12.73
N GLN A 23 -2.33 -2.78 12.02
CA GLN A 23 -2.31 -1.39 11.59
C GLN A 23 -2.90 -1.24 10.18
N HIS A 24 -4.02 -0.52 10.08
CA HIS A 24 -4.59 -0.12 8.80
C HIS A 24 -4.07 1.26 8.37
N GLY A 25 -4.02 1.52 7.06
CA GLY A 25 -3.75 2.86 6.53
C GLY A 25 -2.32 3.35 6.74
N ALA A 26 -1.35 2.46 6.92
CA ALA A 26 0.06 2.84 7.11
C ALA A 26 0.69 3.53 5.89
N SER A 27 0.08 3.45 4.71
CA SER A 27 0.57 4.11 3.48
C SER A 27 0.60 5.66 3.52
N THR A 28 0.13 6.31 4.60
CA THR A 28 0.28 7.77 4.79
C THR A 28 1.50 8.15 5.61
N LEU A 29 2.21 7.17 6.17
CA LEU A 29 3.42 7.38 6.95
C LEU A 29 4.63 7.45 6.00
N PRO A 30 5.64 8.29 6.29
CA PRO A 30 6.94 8.15 5.67
C PRO A 30 7.51 6.73 5.83
N ASP A 31 8.11 6.19 4.77
CA ASP A 31 8.73 4.86 4.77
C ASP A 31 9.79 4.74 5.87
N SER A 32 10.47 5.85 6.20
CA SER A 32 11.46 5.94 7.29
C SER A 32 10.91 5.67 8.70
N MET A 33 9.61 5.44 8.87
CA MET A 33 8.99 5.08 10.14
C MET A 33 8.53 3.62 10.20
N PHE A 34 8.77 2.83 9.15
CA PHE A 34 8.26 1.46 9.09
C PHE A 34 9.01 0.50 10.01
N ASP A 35 10.26 0.82 10.36
CA ASP A 35 11.07 0.17 11.39
C ASP A 35 10.45 0.24 12.79
N LEU A 36 9.64 1.26 13.04
CA LEU A 36 8.92 1.40 14.31
C LEU A 36 7.81 0.36 14.50
N PHE A 37 7.31 -0.27 13.42
CA PHE A 37 6.26 -1.30 13.53
C PHE A 37 6.77 -2.58 14.23
N PRO A 38 7.90 -3.18 13.81
CA PRO A 38 8.56 -4.25 14.57
C PRO A 38 8.89 -3.86 16.00
N GLU A 39 9.46 -2.67 16.23
CA GLU A 39 9.78 -2.20 17.59
C GLU A 39 8.53 -2.09 18.48
N ALA A 40 7.39 -1.76 17.88
CA ALA A 40 6.11 -1.71 18.57
C ALA A 40 5.44 -3.08 18.76
N ASN A 41 6.04 -4.17 18.29
CA ASN A 41 5.42 -5.50 18.24
C ASN A 41 4.06 -5.48 17.54
N THR A 42 3.99 -4.74 16.43
CA THR A 42 2.82 -4.73 15.54
C THR A 42 2.69 -6.10 14.90
N LEU A 43 1.48 -6.67 14.90
CA LEU A 43 1.25 -8.01 14.37
C LEU A 43 1.20 -7.98 12.83
N GLU A 44 0.51 -7.00 12.26
CA GLU A 44 0.23 -6.92 10.83
C GLU A 44 0.09 -5.47 10.39
N VAL A 45 0.53 -5.15 9.19
CA VAL A 45 0.46 -3.79 8.61
C VAL A 45 -0.13 -3.88 7.21
N HIS A 46 -1.19 -3.12 6.94
CA HIS A 46 -1.81 -3.07 5.61
C HIS A 46 -1.26 -1.92 4.79
N LEU A 47 -0.72 -2.26 3.62
CA LEU A 47 -0.14 -1.34 2.66
C LEU A 47 -0.81 -1.55 1.30
N ALA A 48 -1.31 -0.48 0.69
CA ALA A 48 -2.01 -0.58 -0.60
C ALA A 48 -1.90 0.68 -1.45
N THR A 49 -2.27 1.85 -0.90
CA THR A 49 -2.36 3.08 -1.70
C THR A 49 -0.99 3.54 -2.19
N GLY A 50 0.08 3.31 -1.41
CA GLY A 50 1.45 3.60 -1.83
C GLY A 50 1.84 2.85 -3.11
N TYR A 51 1.66 1.53 -3.13
CA TYR A 51 1.96 0.70 -4.31
C TYR A 51 1.13 1.09 -5.54
N GLN A 52 -0.14 1.42 -5.34
CA GLN A 52 -0.99 1.90 -6.42
C GLN A 52 -0.51 3.23 -7.01
N ASN A 53 0.03 4.12 -6.18
CA ASN A 53 0.62 5.38 -6.65
C ASN A 53 1.89 5.10 -7.45
N THR A 54 2.80 4.27 -6.93
CA THR A 54 4.02 3.85 -7.65
C THR A 54 3.70 3.36 -9.06
N MET A 55 2.70 2.47 -9.19
CA MET A 55 2.27 1.98 -10.50
C MET A 55 1.83 3.08 -11.47
N MET A 56 1.01 4.03 -11.00
CA MET A 56 0.49 5.10 -11.86
C MET A 56 1.51 6.23 -12.09
N ASP A 57 2.52 6.36 -11.24
CA ASP A 57 3.59 7.36 -11.33
C ASP A 57 4.78 6.87 -12.16
N SER A 58 4.86 5.56 -12.43
CA SER A 58 5.85 4.99 -13.33
C SER A 58 5.86 5.69 -14.68
N LYS A 59 7.06 6.04 -15.16
CA LYS A 59 7.25 6.63 -16.51
C LYS A 59 6.83 5.70 -17.63
N ARG A 60 6.71 4.39 -17.36
CA ARG A 60 6.29 3.38 -18.33
C ARG A 60 4.80 3.09 -18.29
N PHE A 61 4.07 3.64 -17.31
CA PHE A 61 2.62 3.55 -17.28
C PHE A 61 2.01 4.37 -18.44
N PRO A 62 1.07 3.82 -19.23
CA PRO A 62 0.60 4.52 -20.42
C PRO A 62 -0.14 5.81 -20.06
N LYS A 63 0.36 6.94 -20.57
CA LYS A 63 -0.21 8.25 -20.31
C LYS A 63 -1.66 8.35 -20.78
N ASP A 64 -1.99 7.76 -21.92
CA ASP A 64 -3.35 7.76 -22.46
C ASP A 64 -4.34 7.03 -21.56
N LEU A 65 -3.91 5.93 -20.93
CA LEU A 65 -4.70 5.21 -19.93
C LEU A 65 -4.87 6.05 -18.67
N LEU A 66 -3.78 6.65 -18.17
CA LEU A 66 -3.82 7.51 -16.99
C LEU A 66 -4.75 8.71 -17.19
N ASP A 67 -4.69 9.36 -18.36
CA ASP A 67 -5.57 10.48 -18.71
C ASP A 67 -7.05 10.04 -18.73
N LYS A 68 -7.37 8.85 -19.29
CA LYS A 68 -8.72 8.28 -19.25
C LYS A 68 -9.19 8.00 -17.83
N MET A 69 -8.30 7.49 -16.97
CA MET A 69 -8.60 7.25 -15.56
C MET A 69 -8.93 8.57 -14.84
N TYR A 70 -8.17 9.63 -15.08
CA TYR A 70 -8.44 10.95 -14.49
C TYR A 70 -9.70 11.62 -15.03
N ALA A 71 -10.04 11.43 -16.30
CA ALA A 71 -11.31 11.88 -16.86
C ALA A 71 -12.49 11.17 -16.18
N TYR A 72 -12.43 9.84 -16.07
CA TYR A 72 -13.43 9.04 -15.34
C TYR A 72 -13.59 9.49 -13.89
N ILE A 73 -12.49 9.79 -13.20
CA ILE A 73 -12.53 10.28 -11.82
C ILE A 73 -13.22 11.64 -11.74
N SER A 74 -12.86 12.56 -12.64
CA SER A 74 -13.41 13.92 -12.66
C SER A 74 -14.91 13.94 -12.93
N GLU A 75 -15.43 12.96 -13.68
CA GLU A 75 -16.85 12.82 -13.95
C GLU A 75 -17.58 12.11 -12.81
N LYS A 76 -17.09 10.93 -12.40
CA LYS A 76 -17.81 10.04 -11.49
C LYS A 76 -17.71 10.44 -10.02
N TYR A 77 -16.61 11.05 -9.62
CA TYR A 77 -16.33 11.42 -8.23
C TYR A 77 -16.22 12.94 -8.07
N ALA A 78 -16.88 13.72 -8.95
CA ALA A 78 -16.87 15.18 -8.91
C ALA A 78 -17.34 15.75 -7.56
N ASP A 79 -18.24 15.04 -6.88
CA ASP A 79 -18.77 15.35 -5.56
C ASP A 79 -17.72 15.25 -4.43
N GLU A 80 -16.63 14.52 -4.66
CA GLU A 80 -15.51 14.43 -3.73
C GLU A 80 -14.49 15.57 -3.88
N HIS A 81 -14.69 16.47 -4.86
CA HIS A 81 -13.88 17.67 -4.99
C HIS A 81 -14.30 18.71 -3.94
N LYS A 82 -13.49 18.84 -2.89
CA LYS A 82 -13.77 19.75 -1.78
C LYS A 82 -13.41 21.19 -2.11
N GLN A 83 -14.15 22.12 -1.51
CA GLN A 83 -13.84 23.55 -1.60
C GLN A 83 -12.41 23.82 -1.08
N GLY A 84 -11.57 24.37 -1.94
CA GLY A 84 -10.16 24.68 -1.64
C GLY A 84 -9.15 23.63 -2.10
N ASP A 85 -9.57 22.43 -2.53
CA ASP A 85 -8.66 21.47 -3.16
C ASP A 85 -8.28 21.92 -4.58
N THR A 86 -6.99 21.87 -4.92
CA THR A 86 -6.58 21.98 -6.33
C THR A 86 -7.03 20.74 -7.11
N ARG A 87 -7.06 20.84 -8.44
CA ARG A 87 -7.39 19.69 -9.29
C ARG A 87 -6.43 18.52 -9.06
N GLU A 88 -5.14 18.80 -8.90
CA GLU A 88 -4.10 17.81 -8.65
C GLU A 88 -4.31 17.11 -7.31
N GLN A 89 -4.67 17.87 -6.26
CA GLN A 89 -4.98 17.30 -4.95
C GLN A 89 -6.22 16.41 -5.00
N PHE A 90 -7.27 16.84 -5.69
CA PHE A 90 -8.48 16.05 -5.89
C PHE A 90 -8.16 14.73 -6.61
N LEU A 91 -7.47 14.79 -7.76
CA LEU A 91 -7.09 13.61 -8.53
C LEU A 91 -6.18 12.68 -7.71
N TYR A 92 -5.18 13.20 -7.01
CA TYR A 92 -4.27 12.40 -6.19
C TYR A 92 -5.00 11.62 -5.09
N LYS A 93 -5.94 12.25 -4.37
CA LYS A 93 -6.72 11.61 -3.30
C LYS A 93 -7.67 10.52 -3.82
N THR A 94 -8.17 10.67 -5.05
CA THR A 94 -9.22 9.83 -5.61
C THR A 94 -8.71 8.82 -6.65
N ARG A 95 -7.45 8.92 -7.12
CA ARG A 95 -6.91 8.09 -8.21
C ARG A 95 -7.06 6.59 -8.01
N LYS A 96 -6.93 6.10 -6.77
CA LYS A 96 -7.15 4.68 -6.42
C LYS A 96 -8.53 4.15 -6.81
N LYS A 97 -9.54 5.02 -6.95
CA LYS A 97 -10.90 4.64 -7.34
C LYS A 97 -11.04 4.32 -8.82
N ALA A 98 -10.09 4.73 -9.67
CA ALA A 98 -10.10 4.38 -11.08
C ALA A 98 -9.83 2.90 -11.33
N TRP A 99 -9.04 2.21 -10.50
CA TRP A 99 -8.69 0.81 -10.74
C TRP A 99 -9.89 -0.10 -10.94
N GLY A 100 -11.01 0.14 -10.25
CA GLY A 100 -12.23 -0.63 -10.42
C GLY A 100 -12.81 -0.57 -11.84
N GLY A 101 -12.78 0.61 -12.47
CA GLY A 101 -13.29 0.82 -13.83
C GLY A 101 -12.34 0.41 -14.94
N PHE A 102 -11.04 0.31 -14.65
CA PHE A 102 -9.98 0.10 -15.64
C PHE A 102 -9.19 -1.20 -15.42
N LYS A 103 -9.76 -2.18 -14.68
CA LYS A 103 -9.08 -3.45 -14.38
C LYS A 103 -8.62 -4.17 -15.64
N LYS A 104 -9.47 -4.21 -16.68
CA LYS A 104 -9.16 -4.94 -17.91
C LYS A 104 -7.96 -4.31 -18.61
N GLU A 105 -7.97 -3.00 -18.76
CA GLU A 105 -6.92 -2.21 -19.41
C GLU A 105 -5.60 -2.34 -18.65
N ALA A 106 -5.64 -2.19 -17.32
CA ALA A 106 -4.47 -2.37 -16.46
C ALA A 106 -3.89 -3.80 -16.52
N TRP A 107 -4.76 -4.82 -16.58
CA TRP A 107 -4.34 -6.22 -16.66
C TRP A 107 -3.68 -6.58 -18.00
N HIS A 108 -4.15 -5.95 -19.08
CA HIS A 108 -3.67 -6.19 -20.45
C HIS A 108 -2.60 -5.18 -20.90
N LEU A 109 -1.94 -4.50 -19.96
CA LEU A 109 -0.78 -3.68 -20.28
C LEU A 109 0.30 -4.52 -21.01
N PRO A 110 1.03 -3.93 -21.96
CA PRO A 110 2.13 -4.61 -22.64
C PRO A 110 3.13 -5.19 -21.63
N GLN A 111 3.72 -6.35 -21.94
CA GLN A 111 4.67 -7.03 -21.05
C GLN A 111 5.79 -6.09 -20.58
N GLU A 112 6.39 -5.33 -21.50
CA GLU A 112 7.48 -4.40 -21.18
C GLU A 112 7.06 -3.31 -20.17
N THR A 113 5.81 -2.81 -20.26
CA THR A 113 5.26 -1.88 -19.26
C THR A 113 5.10 -2.56 -17.92
N ARG A 114 4.57 -3.79 -17.90
CA ARG A 114 4.38 -4.56 -16.66
C ARG A 114 5.72 -4.83 -15.99
N ASP A 115 6.72 -5.26 -16.73
CA ASP A 115 8.05 -5.57 -16.21
C ASP A 115 8.70 -4.33 -15.57
N ALA A 116 8.60 -3.17 -16.22
CA ALA A 116 9.14 -1.93 -15.65
C ALA A 116 8.43 -1.51 -14.36
N VAL A 117 7.08 -1.56 -14.34
CA VAL A 117 6.31 -1.25 -13.13
C VAL A 117 6.58 -2.25 -12.01
N MET A 118 6.74 -3.54 -12.34
CA MET A 118 7.06 -4.57 -11.35
C MET A 118 8.45 -4.39 -10.76
N ALA A 119 9.43 -3.94 -11.53
CA ALA A 119 10.77 -3.62 -11.02
C ALA A 119 10.72 -2.44 -10.02
N GLU A 120 9.96 -1.38 -10.31
CA GLU A 120 9.77 -0.27 -9.38
C GLU A 120 9.06 -0.71 -8.08
N LEU A 121 8.07 -1.61 -8.18
CA LEU A 121 7.41 -2.20 -7.03
C LEU A 121 8.34 -3.12 -6.22
N GLU A 122 9.19 -3.90 -6.90
CA GLU A 122 10.15 -4.80 -6.25
C GLU A 122 11.17 -4.01 -5.41
N GLU A 123 11.67 -2.90 -5.92
CA GLU A 123 12.54 -1.99 -5.16
C GLU A 123 11.82 -1.48 -3.90
N GLN A 124 10.59 -1.01 -4.05
CA GLN A 124 9.78 -0.52 -2.93
C GLN A 124 9.49 -1.63 -1.90
N PHE A 125 9.11 -2.83 -2.35
CA PHE A 125 8.88 -3.97 -1.45
C PHE A 125 10.15 -4.38 -0.71
N THR A 126 11.30 -4.34 -1.38
CA THR A 126 12.59 -4.69 -0.77
C THR A 126 12.94 -3.73 0.36
N ASP A 127 12.79 -2.42 0.15
CA ASP A 127 13.02 -1.42 1.21
C ASP A 127 12.03 -1.61 2.37
N VAL A 128 10.73 -1.73 2.08
CA VAL A 128 9.68 -1.93 3.09
C VAL A 128 9.91 -3.22 3.89
N PHE A 129 10.21 -4.35 3.24
CA PHE A 129 10.45 -5.62 3.93
C PHE A 129 11.72 -5.60 4.79
N THR A 130 12.73 -4.86 4.35
CA THR A 130 13.94 -4.64 5.14
C THR A 130 13.61 -3.86 6.40
N ARG A 131 12.86 -2.75 6.29
CA ARG A 131 12.45 -1.93 7.44
C ARG A 131 11.53 -2.68 8.40
N LEU A 132 10.60 -3.48 7.87
CA LEU A 132 9.72 -4.32 8.67
C LEU A 132 10.43 -5.54 9.28
N ASN A 133 11.75 -5.69 9.10
CA ASN A 133 12.54 -6.78 9.64
C ASN A 133 12.00 -8.18 9.25
N ILE A 134 11.51 -8.30 8.01
CA ILE A 134 10.95 -9.56 7.47
C ILE A 134 12.06 -10.41 6.80
N ILE A 135 13.20 -9.81 6.50
CA ILE A 135 14.37 -10.49 5.91
C ILE A 135 14.79 -11.71 6.74
N ASN A 136 15.13 -12.81 6.05
CA ASN A 136 15.50 -14.11 6.63
C ASN A 136 14.42 -14.78 7.49
N SER A 137 13.13 -14.47 7.29
CA SER A 137 12.02 -15.11 8.00
C SER A 137 11.47 -16.38 7.35
N LEU A 138 12.03 -16.83 6.22
CA LEU A 138 11.48 -17.97 5.48
C LEU A 138 11.41 -19.25 6.33
N ASP A 139 12.50 -19.61 7.03
CA ASP A 139 12.53 -20.78 7.90
C ASP A 139 11.47 -20.71 9.01
N LEU A 140 11.17 -19.50 9.51
CA LEU A 140 10.13 -19.26 10.50
C LEU A 140 8.75 -19.53 9.89
N VAL A 141 8.50 -18.98 8.71
CA VAL A 141 7.24 -19.19 7.97
C VAL A 141 7.04 -20.67 7.69
N GLU A 142 8.06 -21.37 7.17
CA GLU A 142 7.98 -22.81 6.86
C GLU A 142 7.76 -23.67 8.10
N LYS A 143 8.31 -23.28 9.25
CA LYS A 143 8.11 -23.98 10.52
C LYS A 143 6.67 -23.90 11.02
N TYR A 144 6.03 -22.74 10.89
CA TYR A 144 4.74 -22.47 11.54
C TYR A 144 3.54 -22.49 10.58
N ILE A 145 3.74 -22.23 9.28
CA ILE A 145 2.69 -22.19 8.27
C ILE A 145 2.74 -23.47 7.44
N LYS A 146 1.72 -24.32 7.56
CA LYS A 146 1.53 -25.49 6.69
C LYS A 146 0.72 -25.07 5.47
N LYS A 147 1.11 -25.53 4.28
CA LYS A 147 0.31 -25.33 3.06
C LYS A 147 -1.10 -25.91 3.28
N PRO A 148 -2.16 -25.17 2.96
CA PRO A 148 -3.53 -25.70 3.00
C PRO A 148 -3.74 -26.84 2.01
#